data_AF-Q2JQ78-F1
#
_entry.id   AF-Q2JQ78-F1
#
_cell.length_a   1.000
_cell.length_b   1.000
_cell.length_c   1.000
_cell.angle_alpha   90.00
_cell.angle_beta   90.00
_cell.angle_gamma   90.00
#
_symmetry.space_group_name_H-M   'P 1'
#
loop_
_entity.id
_entity.type
_entity.pdbx_description
1 polymer ?
#
loop_
_entity_poly.entity_id
_entity_poly.type
_entity_poly.pdbx_seq_one_letter_code
_entity_poly.pdbx_strand_id
1 'polypeptide(L)'
;MPIASFLCRLDRQTRSFTGPIYAEQPQVATCNPGRLTPAAAQKMMDRLNFLRLLHQLPPVKLNPQFLEAAQQAALMQVANGTLSHQPPPSWRCFTPAGEAGSRFSNLAVGPILELNGPDPGRVLARQVDIYFAEPGRENFVDVGHRRWNLYPQYAQGAYGIVFDPRAGRVTQANANWIFGFDESVPDPEFIAFPEKDGYLYRLEGFSGQPLSAYRWSFSVPSRGGKADLSQAQVRITDALSGEPVPVGDLRVGDPAFGLETLTYSVGSIQPNRNYTFEISGIRLNGGPPRSYRYTTALYDCDPQTSQRPAPLTEGLGIPPRLLWQREPFNSFNPLN
;
A
#
# COMPACT_ATOMS: atom_id res chain seq x y z
N MET A 1 -27.23 5.00 11.93
CA MET A 1 -26.56 3.89 11.21
C MET A 1 -25.29 3.55 11.96
N PRO A 2 -25.00 2.30 12.31
CA PRO A 2 -23.75 1.98 12.98
C PRO A 2 -22.56 2.37 12.08
N ILE A 3 -21.52 2.95 12.67
CA ILE A 3 -20.34 3.52 11.98
C ILE A 3 -19.74 2.52 10.98
N ALA A 4 -19.71 1.23 11.33
CA ALA A 4 -19.22 0.16 10.45
C ALA A 4 -19.98 0.07 9.11
N SER A 5 -21.32 0.19 9.10
CA SER A 5 -22.09 0.14 7.85
C SER A 5 -21.85 1.35 6.96
N PHE A 6 -21.54 2.51 7.55
CA PHE A 6 -21.15 3.69 6.79
C PHE A 6 -19.76 3.51 6.17
N LEU A 7 -18.78 3.03 6.93
CA LEU A 7 -17.44 2.73 6.45
C LEU A 7 -17.44 1.66 5.35
N CYS A 8 -18.22 0.57 5.49
CA CYS A 8 -18.39 -0.43 4.42
C CYS A 8 -18.92 0.18 3.11
N ARG A 9 -19.85 1.15 3.18
CA ARG A 9 -20.35 1.81 1.98
C ARG A 9 -19.30 2.71 1.35
N LEU A 10 -18.55 3.46 2.17
CA LEU A 10 -17.44 4.30 1.67
C LEU A 10 -16.34 3.46 1.04
N ASP A 11 -15.97 2.32 1.64
CA ASP A 11 -15.01 1.38 1.06
C ASP A 11 -15.45 0.93 -0.34
N ARG A 12 -16.70 0.44 -0.46
CA ARG A 12 -17.27 -0.01 -1.74
C ARG A 12 -17.32 1.11 -2.79
N GLN A 13 -17.66 2.31 -2.36
CA GLN A 13 -17.68 3.48 -3.23
C GLN A 13 -16.28 3.85 -3.70
N THR A 14 -15.28 3.89 -2.83
CA THR A 14 -13.93 4.36 -3.19
C THR A 14 -13.12 3.35 -4.00
N ARG A 15 -13.37 2.05 -3.85
CA ARG A 15 -12.65 1.01 -4.62
C ARG A 15 -13.21 0.72 -6.03
N SER A 16 -14.33 1.32 -6.40
CA SER A 16 -15.01 1.06 -7.67
C SER A 16 -14.98 2.30 -8.56
N PHE A 17 -14.49 2.16 -9.79
CA PHE A 17 -14.55 3.21 -10.81
C PHE A 17 -15.40 2.77 -11.98
N THR A 18 -16.16 3.69 -12.55
CA THR A 18 -16.93 3.48 -13.78
C THR A 18 -16.71 4.70 -14.67
N GLY A 19 -16.21 4.47 -15.87
CA GLY A 19 -15.86 5.53 -16.80
C GLY A 19 -14.53 5.27 -17.51
N PRO A 20 -14.17 6.12 -18.47
CA PRO A 20 -12.91 5.99 -19.19
C PRO A 20 -11.73 6.27 -18.25
N ILE A 21 -10.79 5.31 -18.16
CA ILE A 21 -9.54 5.48 -17.43
C ILE A 21 -8.65 6.49 -18.15
N TYR A 22 -8.55 6.34 -19.47
CA TYR A 22 -7.63 7.11 -20.30
C TYR A 22 -8.36 8.18 -21.10
N ALA A 23 -7.89 9.41 -21.00
CA ALA A 23 -8.17 10.47 -21.97
C ALA A 23 -7.40 10.24 -23.28
N GLU A 24 -6.21 9.63 -23.16
CA GLU A 24 -5.40 9.15 -24.27
C GLU A 24 -4.85 7.77 -23.93
N GLN A 25 -5.08 6.78 -24.78
CA GLN A 25 -4.70 5.39 -24.52
C GLN A 25 -3.16 5.25 -24.53
N PRO A 26 -2.56 4.59 -23.52
CA PRO A 26 -1.14 4.28 -23.54
C PRO A 26 -0.83 3.28 -24.66
N GLN A 27 0.34 3.40 -25.27
CA GLN A 27 0.85 2.48 -26.28
C GLN A 27 2.28 2.08 -25.94
N VAL A 28 2.43 0.90 -25.34
CA VAL A 28 3.75 0.37 -24.95
C VAL A 28 4.63 0.08 -26.16
N ALA A 29 4.03 -0.30 -27.30
CA ALA A 29 4.75 -0.57 -28.53
C ALA A 29 5.54 0.65 -29.04
N THR A 30 4.90 1.83 -29.01
CA THR A 30 5.41 3.10 -29.55
C THR A 30 5.91 4.06 -28.46
N CYS A 31 5.96 3.61 -27.20
CA CYS A 31 6.36 4.40 -26.04
C CYS A 31 5.52 5.65 -25.81
N ASN A 32 4.23 5.60 -26.12
CA ASN A 32 3.29 6.64 -25.71
C ASN A 32 2.75 6.32 -24.30
N PRO A 33 2.99 7.18 -23.28
CA PRO A 33 2.49 6.95 -21.92
C PRO A 33 0.96 7.10 -21.80
N GLY A 34 0.30 7.69 -22.80
CA GLY A 34 -1.09 8.07 -22.73
C GLY A 34 -1.34 9.11 -21.63
N ARG A 35 -2.60 9.28 -21.27
CA ARG A 35 -3.01 10.23 -20.22
C ARG A 35 -4.26 9.75 -19.53
N LEU A 36 -4.27 9.78 -18.20
CA LEU A 36 -5.46 9.49 -17.42
C LEU A 36 -6.52 10.59 -17.57
N THR A 37 -7.79 10.22 -17.46
CA THR A 37 -8.85 11.20 -17.26
C THR A 37 -8.72 11.83 -15.86
N PRO A 38 -9.14 13.10 -15.67
CA PRO A 38 -9.16 13.70 -14.33
C PRO A 38 -9.96 12.89 -13.31
N ALA A 39 -11.06 12.27 -13.74
CA ALA A 39 -11.90 11.41 -12.90
C ALA A 39 -11.16 10.13 -12.46
N ALA A 40 -10.41 9.49 -13.36
CA ALA A 40 -9.64 8.30 -13.04
C ALA A 40 -8.47 8.62 -12.08
N ALA A 41 -7.74 9.70 -12.34
CA ALA A 41 -6.66 10.17 -11.47
C ALA A 41 -7.18 10.51 -10.07
N GLN A 42 -8.27 11.29 -9.98
CA GLN A 42 -8.89 11.63 -8.71
C GLN A 42 -9.39 10.38 -7.97
N LYS A 43 -9.89 9.37 -8.68
CA LYS A 43 -10.40 8.15 -8.04
C LYS A 43 -9.35 7.37 -7.27
N MET A 44 -8.12 7.28 -7.80
CA MET A 44 -7.02 6.64 -7.07
C MET A 44 -6.66 7.43 -5.81
N MET A 45 -6.70 8.76 -5.89
CA MET A 45 -6.52 9.62 -4.71
C MET A 45 -7.65 9.45 -3.69
N ASP A 46 -8.91 9.33 -4.12
CA ASP A 46 -10.04 9.08 -3.23
C ASP A 46 -9.89 7.75 -2.48
N ARG A 47 -9.37 6.71 -3.16
CA ARG A 47 -9.08 5.44 -2.52
C ARG A 47 -7.98 5.60 -1.48
N LEU A 48 -6.84 6.19 -1.83
CA LEU A 48 -5.75 6.48 -0.89
C LEU A 48 -6.25 7.27 0.32
N ASN A 49 -7.06 8.30 0.09
CA ASN A 49 -7.59 9.17 1.14
C ASN A 49 -8.61 8.47 2.03
N PHE A 50 -9.37 7.49 1.51
CA PHE A 50 -10.17 6.61 2.36
C PHE A 50 -9.29 5.77 3.28
N LEU A 51 -8.19 5.18 2.78
CA LEU A 51 -7.27 4.42 3.64
C LEU A 51 -6.66 5.34 4.70
N ARG A 52 -6.17 6.53 4.31
CA ARG A 52 -5.61 7.53 5.25
C ARG A 52 -6.62 8.03 6.27
N LEU A 53 -7.89 8.17 5.89
CA LEU A 53 -8.98 8.54 6.80
C LEU A 53 -9.14 7.52 7.94
N LEU A 54 -9.03 6.22 7.66
CA LEU A 54 -9.09 5.18 8.69
C LEU A 54 -7.97 5.37 9.72
N HIS A 55 -6.76 5.71 9.26
CA HIS A 55 -5.63 6.03 10.13
C HIS A 55 -5.67 7.45 10.74
N GLN A 56 -6.77 8.20 10.57
CA GLN A 56 -6.95 9.57 11.07
C GLN A 56 -5.90 10.55 10.53
N LEU A 57 -5.42 10.31 9.30
CA LEU A 57 -4.45 11.15 8.62
C LEU A 57 -5.15 12.14 7.66
N PRO A 58 -4.55 13.32 7.41
CA PRO A 58 -5.08 14.27 6.46
C PRO A 58 -5.05 13.70 5.02
N PRO A 59 -5.97 14.15 4.15
CA PRO A 59 -6.00 13.70 2.77
C PRO A 59 -4.83 14.27 1.97
N VAL A 60 -4.35 13.48 1.00
CA VAL A 60 -3.40 13.87 -0.04
C VAL A 60 -4.16 14.50 -1.20
N LYS A 61 -3.73 15.69 -1.63
CA LYS A 61 -4.28 16.36 -2.81
C LYS A 61 -3.62 15.83 -4.08
N LEU A 62 -4.41 15.62 -5.13
CA LEU A 62 -3.87 15.36 -6.45
C LEU A 62 -3.04 16.58 -6.90
N ASN A 63 -1.77 16.37 -7.24
CA ASN A 63 -0.94 17.37 -7.90
C ASN A 63 -0.79 17.03 -9.38
N PRO A 64 -1.41 17.79 -10.30
CA PRO A 64 -1.32 17.54 -11.73
C PRO A 64 0.10 17.60 -12.30
N GLN A 65 1.03 18.30 -11.65
CA GLN A 65 2.43 18.39 -12.10
C GLN A 65 3.17 17.05 -11.98
N PHE A 66 2.71 16.14 -11.10
CA PHE A 66 3.33 14.83 -10.90
C PHE A 66 2.74 13.75 -11.81
N LEU A 67 1.56 14.00 -12.42
CA LEU A 67 0.85 13.00 -13.23
C LEU A 67 1.65 12.55 -14.44
N GLU A 68 2.29 13.49 -15.14
CA GLU A 68 3.04 13.17 -16.36
C GLU A 68 4.21 12.23 -16.05
N ALA A 69 5.03 12.57 -15.04
CA ALA A 69 6.16 11.76 -14.63
C ALA A 69 5.72 10.38 -14.10
N ALA A 70 4.65 10.33 -13.28
CA ALA A 70 4.11 9.07 -12.78
C ALA A 70 3.56 8.18 -13.91
N GLN A 71 2.90 8.75 -14.92
CA GLN A 71 2.38 8.00 -16.07
C GLN A 71 3.51 7.46 -16.96
N GLN A 72 4.56 8.25 -17.17
CA GLN A 72 5.77 7.80 -17.88
C GLN A 72 6.53 6.71 -17.11
N ALA A 73 6.61 6.83 -15.78
CA ALA A 73 7.19 5.78 -14.93
C ALA A 73 6.40 4.47 -15.08
N ALA A 74 5.07 4.51 -14.96
CA ALA A 74 4.22 3.33 -15.15
C ALA A 74 4.43 2.69 -16.54
N LEU A 75 4.53 3.50 -17.60
CA LEU A 75 4.86 3.00 -18.95
C LEU A 75 6.23 2.29 -18.97
N MET A 76 7.27 2.89 -18.40
CA MET A 76 8.61 2.31 -18.36
C MET A 76 8.63 0.97 -17.63
N GLN A 77 8.00 0.90 -16.44
CA GLN A 77 7.95 -0.33 -15.65
C GLN A 77 7.23 -1.46 -16.43
N VAL A 78 6.06 -1.18 -17.03
CA VAL A 78 5.33 -2.22 -17.78
C VAL A 78 6.02 -2.57 -19.10
N ALA A 79 6.67 -1.62 -19.78
CA ALA A 79 7.40 -1.86 -21.03
C ALA A 79 8.54 -2.87 -20.85
N ASN A 80 9.19 -2.85 -19.69
CA ASN A 80 10.31 -3.73 -19.34
C ASN A 80 9.86 -4.95 -18.52
N GLY A 81 8.62 -4.97 -18.01
CA GLY A 81 8.05 -6.09 -17.25
C GLY A 81 8.73 -6.33 -15.90
N THR A 82 9.41 -5.31 -15.37
CA THR A 82 10.16 -5.35 -14.11
C THR A 82 10.08 -4.00 -13.40
N LEU A 83 10.45 -3.96 -12.12
CA LEU A 83 10.50 -2.74 -11.32
C LEU A 83 11.91 -2.21 -11.13
N SER A 84 12.07 -0.89 -11.19
CA SER A 84 13.26 -0.18 -10.71
C SER A 84 12.91 1.26 -10.34
N HIS A 85 13.34 1.69 -9.15
CA HIS A 85 13.31 3.10 -8.76
C HIS A 85 14.42 3.93 -9.43
N GLN A 86 15.43 3.28 -10.01
CA GLN A 86 16.52 3.90 -10.76
C GLN A 86 16.64 3.19 -12.11
N PRO A 87 15.64 3.35 -13.00
CA PRO A 87 15.66 2.68 -14.29
C PRO A 87 16.87 3.19 -15.11
N PRO A 88 17.73 2.30 -15.64
CA PRO A 88 18.86 2.73 -16.45
C PRO A 88 18.38 3.32 -17.79
N PRO A 89 19.15 4.22 -18.42
CA PRO A 89 18.83 4.79 -19.73
C PRO A 89 18.64 3.77 -20.87
N SER A 90 19.10 2.52 -20.69
CA SER A 90 18.92 1.43 -21.64
C SER A 90 17.53 0.80 -21.62
N TRP A 91 16.67 1.14 -20.65
CA TRP A 91 15.31 0.62 -20.58
C TRP A 91 14.46 1.05 -21.78
N ARG A 92 13.57 0.16 -22.20
CA ARG A 92 12.57 0.50 -23.21
C ARG A 92 11.67 1.62 -22.69
N CYS A 93 11.36 2.58 -23.56
CA CYS A 93 10.55 3.76 -23.26
C CYS A 93 11.14 4.67 -22.16
N PHE A 94 12.45 4.59 -21.92
CA PHE A 94 13.13 5.46 -20.97
C PHE A 94 12.94 6.93 -21.33
N THR A 95 12.60 7.72 -20.31
CA THR A 95 12.60 9.19 -20.36
C THR A 95 13.12 9.73 -19.03
N PRO A 96 13.73 10.93 -19.00
CA PRO A 96 14.12 11.56 -17.74
C PRO A 96 12.94 11.80 -16.77
N ALA A 97 11.76 12.13 -17.30
CA ALA A 97 10.56 12.32 -16.48
C ALA A 97 10.04 10.99 -15.91
N GLY A 98 10.09 9.89 -16.67
CA GLY A 98 9.73 8.56 -16.17
C GLY A 98 10.75 7.98 -15.18
N GLU A 99 12.03 8.31 -15.33
CA GLU A 99 13.06 8.03 -14.32
C GLU A 99 12.76 8.79 -13.01
N ALA A 100 12.53 10.10 -13.09
CA ALA A 100 12.13 10.89 -11.92
C ALA A 100 10.85 10.34 -11.27
N GLY A 101 9.84 10.04 -12.08
CA GLY A 101 8.62 9.39 -11.62
C GLY A 101 8.88 8.06 -10.93
N SER A 102 9.81 7.24 -11.41
CA SER A 102 10.18 5.97 -10.79
C SER A 102 10.90 6.16 -9.45
N ARG A 103 11.81 7.14 -9.38
CA ARG A 103 12.59 7.48 -8.19
C ARG A 103 11.71 8.00 -7.05
N PHE A 104 10.70 8.80 -7.38
CA PHE A 104 9.83 9.45 -6.40
C PHE A 104 8.50 8.74 -6.18
N SER A 105 8.35 7.52 -6.70
CA SER A 105 7.11 6.78 -6.54
C SER A 105 7.26 5.50 -5.75
N ASN A 106 6.20 5.10 -5.05
CA ASN A 106 5.94 3.69 -4.83
C ASN A 106 5.60 3.05 -6.19
N LEU A 107 6.09 1.83 -6.44
CA LEU A 107 5.96 1.17 -7.74
C LEU A 107 5.35 -0.22 -7.60
N ALA A 108 4.49 -0.59 -8.54
CA ALA A 108 3.96 -1.94 -8.64
C ALA A 108 3.89 -2.37 -10.11
N VAL A 109 4.25 -3.62 -10.39
CA VAL A 109 4.05 -4.28 -11.69
C VAL A 109 3.51 -5.67 -11.45
N GLY A 110 2.67 -6.17 -12.35
CA GLY A 110 2.24 -7.55 -12.28
C GLY A 110 1.08 -7.88 -13.21
N PRO A 111 0.74 -9.18 -13.32
CA PRO A 111 -0.44 -9.59 -14.04
C PRO A 111 -1.69 -9.09 -13.30
N ILE A 112 -2.70 -8.68 -14.06
CA ILE A 112 -4.05 -8.55 -13.51
C ILE A 112 -4.76 -9.87 -13.76
N LEU A 113 -4.86 -10.68 -12.72
CA LEU A 113 -5.48 -12.00 -12.80
C LEU A 113 -7.00 -11.93 -13.08
N GLU A 114 -7.64 -10.76 -12.88
CA GLU A 114 -9.09 -10.60 -13.06
C GLU A 114 -9.54 -10.06 -14.45
N LEU A 115 -8.64 -9.82 -15.42
CA LEU A 115 -9.03 -9.21 -16.71
C LEU A 115 -9.48 -10.19 -17.81
N ASN A 116 -10.10 -11.31 -17.45
CA ASN A 116 -10.81 -12.18 -18.39
C ASN A 116 -12.27 -11.71 -18.68
N GLY A 117 -12.59 -10.41 -18.55
CA GLY A 117 -13.95 -9.85 -18.74
C GLY A 117 -14.06 -8.35 -18.38
N PRO A 118 -15.18 -7.66 -18.71
CA PRO A 118 -15.18 -6.22 -18.99
C PRO A 118 -15.27 -5.37 -17.72
N ASP A 119 -14.19 -4.66 -17.41
CA ASP A 119 -14.15 -3.23 -17.03
C ASP A 119 -12.88 -2.97 -16.19
N PRO A 120 -11.79 -2.48 -16.79
CA PRO A 120 -10.60 -2.01 -16.07
C PRO A 120 -10.91 -1.04 -14.92
N GLY A 121 -12.05 -0.32 -14.97
CA GLY A 121 -12.52 0.55 -13.89
C GLY A 121 -12.75 -0.20 -12.56
N ARG A 122 -13.05 -1.50 -12.60
CA ARG A 122 -13.22 -2.31 -11.37
C ARG A 122 -11.91 -2.51 -10.61
N VAL A 123 -10.78 -2.47 -11.30
CA VAL A 123 -9.45 -2.73 -10.71
C VAL A 123 -8.62 -1.48 -10.51
N LEU A 124 -8.96 -0.35 -11.16
CA LEU A 124 -8.21 0.91 -11.10
C LEU A 124 -7.92 1.35 -9.66
N ALA A 125 -8.97 1.64 -8.88
CA ALA A 125 -8.79 2.12 -7.52
C ALA A 125 -8.19 1.05 -6.61
N ARG A 126 -8.47 -0.23 -6.86
CA ARG A 126 -7.89 -1.36 -6.13
C ARG A 126 -6.38 -1.52 -6.33
N GLN A 127 -5.81 -0.92 -7.37
CA GLN A 127 -4.35 -0.84 -7.51
C GLN A 127 -3.70 0.04 -6.44
N VAL A 128 -4.45 0.81 -5.66
CA VAL A 128 -3.93 1.50 -4.47
C VAL A 128 -3.74 0.52 -3.31
N ASP A 129 -4.65 -0.46 -3.18
CA ASP A 129 -4.68 -1.40 -2.07
C ASP A 129 -3.44 -2.30 -2.06
N ILE A 130 -2.82 -2.58 -3.21
CA ILE A 130 -1.59 -3.38 -3.30
C ILE A 130 -0.46 -2.80 -2.45
N TYR A 131 -0.34 -1.46 -2.36
CA TYR A 131 0.66 -0.79 -1.55
C TYR A 131 0.41 -0.90 -0.06
N PHE A 132 -0.81 -1.20 0.34
CA PHE A 132 -1.15 -1.45 1.73
C PHE A 132 -1.11 -2.95 2.04
N ALA A 133 -1.49 -3.79 1.08
CA ALA A 133 -1.43 -5.24 1.18
C ALA A 133 0.01 -5.72 1.30
N GLU A 134 0.93 -5.07 0.58
CA GLU A 134 2.35 -5.43 0.53
C GLU A 134 2.57 -6.88 0.07
N PRO A 135 1.93 -7.36 -1.01
CA PRO A 135 2.14 -8.74 -1.45
C PRO A 135 3.61 -8.94 -1.85
N GLY A 136 4.12 -10.15 -1.59
CA GLY A 136 5.52 -10.50 -1.84
C GLY A 136 6.35 -10.52 -0.56
N ARG A 137 7.16 -11.56 -0.41
CA ARG A 137 7.89 -11.86 0.84
C ARG A 137 8.83 -10.73 1.28
N GLU A 138 9.49 -10.07 0.33
CA GLU A 138 10.45 -9.01 0.65
C GLU A 138 9.74 -7.73 1.15
N ASN A 139 8.51 -7.47 0.69
CA ASN A 139 7.69 -6.34 1.15
C ASN A 139 7.17 -6.53 2.58
N PHE A 140 7.04 -7.76 3.06
CA PHE A 140 6.53 -8.05 4.41
C PHE A 140 7.49 -7.62 5.52
N VAL A 141 8.78 -7.49 5.25
CA VAL A 141 9.73 -7.05 6.27
C VAL A 141 9.53 -5.57 6.55
N ASP A 142 9.56 -4.77 5.49
CA ASP A 142 9.63 -3.33 5.61
C ASP A 142 8.30 -2.61 5.49
N VAL A 143 7.29 -3.21 4.83
CA VAL A 143 6.00 -2.58 4.48
C VAL A 143 6.17 -1.14 3.95
N GLY A 144 7.18 -0.95 3.11
CA GLY A 144 7.70 0.35 2.70
C GLY A 144 6.67 1.21 1.97
N HIS A 145 5.88 0.60 1.08
CA HIS A 145 4.86 1.33 0.33
C HIS A 145 3.75 1.83 1.25
N ARG A 146 3.32 1.00 2.20
CA ARG A 146 2.33 1.36 3.24
C ARG A 146 2.87 2.48 4.10
N ARG A 147 4.13 2.41 4.54
CA ARG A 147 4.80 3.45 5.35
C ARG A 147 4.82 4.80 4.64
N TRP A 148 5.14 4.84 3.35
CA TRP A 148 5.10 6.08 2.57
C TRP A 148 3.68 6.60 2.36
N ASN A 149 2.71 5.73 2.06
CA ASN A 149 1.32 6.15 1.91
C ASN A 149 0.65 6.62 3.21
N LEU A 150 1.13 6.12 4.35
CA LEU A 150 0.71 6.53 5.69
C LEU A 150 1.63 7.58 6.33
N TYR A 151 2.60 8.10 5.58
CA TYR A 151 3.46 9.17 6.08
C TYR A 151 2.60 10.41 6.37
N PRO A 152 2.62 10.98 7.59
CA PRO A 152 1.66 12.02 7.96
C PRO A 152 1.73 13.25 7.06
N GLN A 153 2.95 13.66 6.72
CA GLN A 153 3.24 14.85 5.92
C GLN A 153 2.97 14.65 4.42
N TYR A 154 2.65 13.43 3.95
CA TYR A 154 2.25 13.23 2.56
C TYR A 154 0.97 14.03 2.29
N ALA A 155 1.10 15.12 1.53
CA ALA A 155 0.05 16.14 1.36
C ALA A 155 -0.32 16.36 -0.10
N GLN A 156 0.60 16.08 -1.03
CA GLN A 156 0.39 16.18 -2.47
C GLN A 156 1.02 14.99 -3.18
N GLY A 157 0.31 14.41 -4.13
CA GLY A 157 0.78 13.23 -4.85
C GLY A 157 0.02 12.99 -6.14
N ALA A 158 0.37 11.93 -6.85
CA ALA A 158 -0.32 11.53 -8.08
C ALA A 158 -0.11 10.04 -8.36
N TYR A 159 -1.02 9.46 -9.15
CA TYR A 159 -0.86 8.12 -9.68
C TYR A 159 -0.74 8.15 -11.19
N GLY A 160 0.19 7.38 -11.71
CA GLY A 160 0.22 6.92 -13.09
C GLY A 160 -0.09 5.43 -13.15
N ILE A 161 -0.79 5.00 -14.19
CA ILE A 161 -1.10 3.58 -14.40
C ILE A 161 -1.19 3.24 -15.88
N VAL A 162 -0.55 2.14 -16.27
CA VAL A 162 -0.61 1.60 -17.64
C VAL A 162 -1.06 0.15 -17.57
N PHE A 163 -2.16 -0.14 -18.26
CA PHE A 163 -2.60 -1.49 -18.57
C PHE A 163 -2.09 -1.88 -19.96
N ASP A 164 -1.33 -2.96 -20.06
CA ASP A 164 -0.76 -3.48 -21.30
C ASP A 164 -1.31 -4.89 -21.60
N PRO A 165 -2.23 -5.03 -22.57
CA PRO A 165 -2.72 -6.33 -23.02
C PRO A 165 -1.65 -7.05 -23.86
N ARG A 166 -0.99 -8.06 -23.28
CA ARG A 166 0.00 -8.91 -23.98
C ARG A 166 -0.46 -10.37 -24.00
N ALA A 167 -0.51 -10.97 -25.20
CA ALA A 167 -0.68 -12.42 -25.38
C ALA A 167 -1.83 -13.05 -24.57
N GLY A 168 -2.99 -12.39 -24.54
CA GLY A 168 -4.18 -12.89 -23.83
C GLY A 168 -4.16 -12.68 -22.30
N ARG A 169 -3.18 -11.94 -21.76
CA ARG A 169 -3.15 -11.49 -20.36
C ARG A 169 -2.94 -9.98 -20.32
N VAL A 170 -3.45 -9.33 -19.29
CA VAL A 170 -3.16 -7.90 -19.07
C VAL A 170 -2.11 -7.80 -17.98
N THR A 171 -0.97 -7.19 -18.31
CA THR A 171 0.01 -6.75 -17.32
C THR A 171 -0.28 -5.30 -16.99
N GLN A 172 -0.10 -4.91 -15.74
CA GLN A 172 -0.15 -3.52 -15.36
C GLN A 172 1.13 -3.10 -14.68
N ALA A 173 1.44 -1.81 -14.80
CA ALA A 173 2.25 -1.15 -13.80
C ALA A 173 1.58 0.13 -13.35
N ASN A 174 1.81 0.50 -12.10
CA ASN A 174 1.40 1.78 -11.57
C ASN A 174 2.52 2.39 -10.73
N ALA A 175 2.52 3.72 -10.69
CA ALA A 175 3.47 4.53 -9.96
C ALA A 175 2.70 5.58 -9.15
N ASN A 176 2.94 5.62 -7.85
CA ASN A 176 2.36 6.58 -6.92
C ASN A 176 3.44 7.55 -6.47
N TRP A 177 3.44 8.78 -6.99
CA TRP A 177 4.39 9.81 -6.60
C TRP A 177 4.13 10.23 -5.15
N ILE A 178 5.04 9.88 -4.24
CA ILE A 178 4.86 10.10 -2.80
C ILE A 178 5.59 11.33 -2.23
N PHE A 179 6.47 11.97 -3.02
CA PHE A 179 7.27 13.11 -2.55
C PHE A 179 6.58 14.45 -2.82
N GLY A 180 5.50 14.72 -2.09
CA GLY A 180 4.86 16.05 -1.98
C GLY A 180 4.47 16.33 -0.55
N PHE A 181 5.48 16.62 0.28
CA PHE A 181 5.33 16.74 1.72
C PHE A 181 4.96 18.16 2.17
N ASP A 182 4.12 18.23 3.20
CA ASP A 182 3.83 19.44 3.95
C ASP A 182 4.27 19.25 5.41
N GLU A 183 5.42 19.81 5.73
CA GLU A 183 6.04 19.71 7.07
C GLU A 183 5.25 20.43 8.16
N SER A 184 4.22 21.21 7.83
CA SER A 184 3.34 21.83 8.83
C SER A 184 2.36 20.82 9.45
N VAL A 185 2.12 19.67 8.81
CA VAL A 185 1.20 18.64 9.30
C VAL A 185 1.72 18.03 10.60
N PRO A 186 0.97 18.04 11.72
CA PRO A 186 1.37 17.46 13.00
C PRO A 186 1.54 15.93 12.93
N ASP A 187 2.43 15.39 13.77
CA ASP A 187 2.59 13.94 13.91
C ASP A 187 1.43 13.39 14.75
N PRO A 188 0.78 12.30 14.33
CA PRO A 188 -0.14 11.58 15.21
C PRO A 188 0.65 10.88 16.33
N GLU A 189 -0.04 10.51 17.41
CA GLU A 189 0.57 9.79 18.53
C GLU A 189 1.23 8.47 18.09
N PHE A 190 0.57 7.73 17.21
CA PHE A 190 1.07 6.53 16.56
C PHE A 190 0.26 6.25 15.29
N ILE A 191 0.79 5.37 14.45
CA ILE A 191 0.10 4.80 13.30
C ILE A 191 0.19 3.29 13.42
N ALA A 192 -0.96 2.63 13.37
CA ALA A 192 -1.05 1.17 13.42
C ALA A 192 -1.78 0.66 12.18
N PHE A 193 -1.40 -0.52 11.71
CA PHE A 193 -2.17 -1.31 10.76
C PHE A 193 -2.40 -2.71 11.34
N PRO A 194 -3.66 -3.08 11.65
CA PRO A 194 -4.86 -2.26 11.59
C PRO A 194 -4.83 -1.08 12.56
N GLU A 195 -5.56 -0.05 12.19
CA GLU A 195 -5.68 1.22 12.88
C GLU A 195 -6.46 1.15 14.20
N LYS A 196 -6.30 2.19 15.02
CA LYS A 196 -7.05 2.34 16.28
C LYS A 196 -8.54 2.57 16.00
N ASP A 197 -9.39 2.01 16.85
CA ASP A 197 -10.86 2.05 16.70
C ASP A 197 -11.32 1.43 15.37
N GLY A 198 -10.44 0.60 14.79
CA GLY A 198 -10.33 0.37 13.37
C GLY A 198 -11.34 -0.57 12.76
N TYR A 199 -11.18 -0.65 11.45
CA TYR A 199 -11.99 -1.27 10.43
C TYR A 199 -11.02 -1.96 9.47
N LEU A 200 -10.78 -3.26 9.65
CA LEU A 200 -9.89 -4.00 8.75
C LEU A 200 -10.64 -4.47 7.49
N TYR A 201 -10.61 -3.65 6.45
CA TYR A 201 -11.09 -4.01 5.12
C TYR A 201 -10.11 -4.91 4.38
N ARG A 202 -10.66 -5.73 3.48
CA ARG A 202 -9.88 -6.66 2.68
C ARG A 202 -9.23 -5.97 1.49
N LEU A 203 -7.92 -5.83 1.55
CA LEU A 203 -7.08 -5.25 0.50
C LEU A 203 -6.94 -6.19 -0.71
N GLU A 204 -6.94 -5.60 -1.92
CA GLU A 204 -6.56 -6.28 -3.15
C GLU A 204 -5.13 -6.85 -3.02
N GLY A 205 -4.93 -8.11 -3.40
CA GLY A 205 -3.69 -8.88 -3.15
C GLY A 205 -3.79 -9.90 -2.02
N PHE A 206 -4.72 -9.72 -1.08
CA PHE A 206 -5.04 -10.69 -0.02
C PHE A 206 -6.52 -11.08 -0.04
N SER A 207 -7.23 -10.77 -1.12
CA SER A 207 -8.61 -11.20 -1.28
C SER A 207 -8.69 -12.73 -1.25
N GLY A 208 -9.48 -13.25 -0.32
CA GLY A 208 -9.60 -14.69 -0.06
C GLY A 208 -8.65 -15.25 1.00
N GLN A 209 -7.68 -14.47 1.47
CA GLN A 209 -6.80 -14.88 2.57
C GLN A 209 -7.45 -14.58 3.93
N PRO A 210 -7.11 -15.35 4.99
CA PRO A 210 -7.51 -15.01 6.34
C PRO A 210 -6.89 -13.67 6.76
N LEU A 211 -7.54 -12.94 7.67
CA LEU A 211 -7.04 -11.65 8.17
C LEU A 211 -5.67 -11.76 8.87
N SER A 212 -5.33 -12.94 9.38
CA SER A 212 -4.02 -13.23 9.96
C SER A 212 -2.90 -13.26 8.91
N ALA A 213 -3.22 -13.34 7.61
CA ALA A 213 -2.21 -13.35 6.54
C ALA A 213 -1.61 -11.97 6.27
N TYR A 214 -2.27 -10.89 6.68
CA TYR A 214 -1.69 -9.55 6.57
C TYR A 214 -0.43 -9.42 7.42
N ARG A 215 0.52 -8.62 6.96
CA ARG A 215 1.60 -8.14 7.82
C ARG A 215 1.11 -6.95 8.64
N TRP A 216 1.20 -7.05 9.95
CA TRP A 216 0.76 -6.03 10.89
C TRP A 216 1.89 -5.05 11.14
N SER A 217 1.57 -3.79 11.42
CA SER A 217 2.59 -2.76 11.61
C SER A 217 2.20 -1.72 12.66
N PHE A 218 3.22 -1.18 13.34
CA PHE A 218 3.08 -0.10 14.31
C PHE A 218 4.26 0.87 14.20
N SER A 219 3.97 2.16 14.14
CA SER A 219 4.95 3.23 13.99
C SER A 219 4.63 4.35 14.97
N VAL A 220 5.66 4.96 15.55
CA VAL A 220 5.52 6.21 16.30
C VAL A 220 6.25 7.28 15.53
N PRO A 221 5.54 8.19 14.85
CA PRO A 221 6.18 9.33 14.22
C PRO A 221 6.87 10.19 15.29
N SER A 222 8.08 10.62 14.99
CA SER A 222 8.86 11.47 15.89
C SER A 222 9.67 12.47 15.10
N ARG A 223 9.03 13.49 14.53
CA ARG A 223 9.76 14.65 14.02
C ARG A 223 10.57 15.27 15.15
N GLY A 224 11.89 15.32 14.97
CA GLY A 224 12.85 15.79 15.97
C GLY A 224 13.66 14.72 16.69
N GLY A 225 13.46 13.42 16.39
CA GLY A 225 14.43 12.39 16.75
C GLY A 225 13.95 10.95 16.47
N LYS A 226 14.77 9.95 16.78
CA LYS A 226 14.51 8.56 16.36
C LYS A 226 13.60 7.86 17.38
N ALA A 227 12.55 7.20 16.90
CA ALA A 227 11.78 6.26 17.69
C ALA A 227 12.51 4.92 17.69
N ASP A 228 13.13 4.56 18.81
CA ASP A 228 13.82 3.27 18.96
C ASP A 228 12.80 2.18 19.28
N LEU A 229 12.62 1.27 18.31
CA LEU A 229 11.73 0.12 18.36
C LEU A 229 12.48 -1.20 18.65
N SER A 230 13.80 -1.16 18.89
CA SER A 230 14.64 -2.37 19.01
C SER A 230 14.28 -3.25 20.21
N GLN A 231 13.65 -2.67 21.24
CA GLN A 231 13.17 -3.36 22.44
C GLN A 231 11.65 -3.49 22.47
N ALA A 232 10.98 -3.21 21.35
CA ALA A 232 9.53 -3.21 21.30
C ALA A 232 8.95 -4.61 21.49
N GLN A 233 7.87 -4.71 22.27
CA GLN A 233 7.11 -5.93 22.46
C GLN A 233 5.66 -5.70 22.05
N VAL A 234 5.01 -6.76 21.57
CA VAL A 234 3.62 -6.73 21.12
C VAL A 234 2.85 -7.80 21.85
N ARG A 235 1.77 -7.39 22.51
CA ARG A 235 0.78 -8.29 23.10
C ARG A 235 -0.58 -7.98 22.51
N ILE A 236 -1.29 -9.03 22.11
CA ILE A 236 -2.64 -8.95 21.58
C ILE A 236 -3.52 -9.87 22.41
N THR A 237 -4.68 -9.38 22.81
CA THR A 237 -5.69 -10.17 23.49
C THR A 237 -7.05 -9.97 22.84
N ASP A 238 -7.83 -11.03 22.77
CA ASP A 238 -9.24 -10.93 22.47
C ASP A 238 -9.96 -10.10 23.54
N ALA A 239 -10.62 -9.00 23.14
CA ALA A 239 -11.17 -8.05 24.11
C ALA A 239 -12.38 -8.58 24.88
N LEU A 240 -13.03 -9.66 24.40
CA LEU A 240 -14.18 -10.27 25.07
C LEU A 240 -13.75 -11.37 26.04
N SER A 241 -12.96 -12.32 25.56
CA SER A 241 -12.54 -13.50 26.34
C SER A 241 -11.28 -13.25 27.18
N GLY A 242 -10.47 -12.25 26.85
CA GLY A 242 -9.18 -12.00 27.48
C GLY A 242 -8.06 -12.94 27.02
N GLU A 243 -8.37 -13.91 26.15
CA GLU A 243 -7.41 -14.89 25.65
C GLU A 243 -6.31 -14.22 24.80
N PRO A 244 -5.03 -14.63 24.96
CA PRO A 244 -3.94 -14.09 24.17
C PRO A 244 -4.00 -14.58 22.72
N VAL A 245 -3.71 -13.68 21.77
CA VAL A 245 -3.48 -14.04 20.37
C VAL A 245 -1.98 -14.18 20.15
N PRO A 246 -1.49 -15.29 19.56
CA PRO A 246 -0.06 -15.46 19.27
C PRO A 246 0.49 -14.33 18.39
N VAL A 247 1.68 -13.85 18.71
CA VAL A 247 2.42 -12.85 17.92
C VAL A 247 3.79 -13.41 17.60
N GLY A 248 4.27 -13.19 16.39
CA GLY A 248 5.54 -13.71 15.91
C GLY A 248 6.22 -12.80 14.89
N ASP A 249 7.41 -13.21 14.45
CA ASP A 249 8.20 -12.53 13.41
C ASP A 249 8.30 -11.02 13.62
N LEU A 250 8.54 -10.54 14.84
CA LEU A 250 8.72 -9.12 15.09
C LEU A 250 10.00 -8.64 14.41
N ARG A 251 9.90 -7.57 13.62
CA ARG A 251 11.04 -6.95 12.92
C ARG A 251 10.90 -5.43 12.96
N VAL A 252 11.99 -4.72 13.17
CA VAL A 252 12.06 -3.29 12.90
C VAL A 252 12.42 -3.13 11.42
N GLY A 253 11.56 -2.46 10.66
CA GLY A 253 11.80 -2.17 9.25
C GLY A 253 12.97 -1.21 9.08
N ASP A 254 13.60 -1.24 7.90
CA ASP A 254 14.73 -0.39 7.56
C ASP A 254 14.35 1.09 7.70
N PRO A 255 15.13 1.91 8.42
CA PRO A 255 14.85 3.32 8.63
C PRO A 255 14.90 4.17 7.35
N ALA A 256 15.40 3.64 6.22
CA ALA A 256 15.44 4.34 4.93
C ALA A 256 14.05 4.53 4.27
N PHE A 257 13.00 3.92 4.82
CA PHE A 257 11.65 3.97 4.27
C PHE A 257 10.69 4.70 5.21
N GLY A 258 10.05 5.79 4.76
CA GLY A 258 8.97 6.46 5.50
C GLY A 258 9.22 6.56 7.01
N LEU A 259 8.24 6.16 7.82
CA LEU A 259 8.35 6.12 9.27
C LEU A 259 9.06 4.85 9.74
N GLU A 260 9.94 4.92 10.73
CA GLU A 260 10.44 3.73 11.43
C GLU A 260 9.26 2.91 11.99
N THR A 261 9.24 1.61 11.71
CA THR A 261 8.03 0.79 11.85
C THR A 261 8.38 -0.60 12.36
N LEU A 262 7.66 -1.05 13.39
CA LEU A 262 7.66 -2.43 13.84
C LEU A 262 6.67 -3.22 12.99
N THR A 263 7.10 -4.32 12.39
CA THR A 263 6.24 -5.27 11.67
C THR A 263 6.18 -6.61 12.39
N TYR A 264 5.01 -7.26 12.38
CA TYR A 264 4.80 -8.53 13.07
C TYR A 264 3.72 -9.39 12.41
N SER A 265 3.75 -10.69 12.66
CA SER A 265 2.71 -11.64 12.27
C SER A 265 1.79 -11.90 13.45
N VAL A 266 0.51 -12.14 13.16
CA VAL A 266 -0.50 -12.43 14.18
C VAL A 266 -1.09 -13.81 13.91
N GLY A 267 -1.38 -14.54 14.98
CA GLY A 267 -2.09 -15.81 14.94
C GLY A 267 -3.53 -15.66 14.44
N SER A 268 -4.34 -16.71 14.65
CA SER A 268 -5.73 -16.69 14.19
C SER A 268 -6.54 -15.58 14.87
N ILE A 269 -7.23 -14.81 14.05
CA ILE A 269 -8.11 -13.70 14.43
C ILE A 269 -9.36 -13.75 13.56
N GLN A 270 -10.49 -13.40 14.17
CA GLN A 270 -11.82 -13.43 13.55
C GLN A 270 -12.29 -12.03 13.15
N PRO A 271 -13.01 -11.90 12.01
CA PRO A 271 -13.65 -10.65 11.64
C PRO A 271 -14.76 -10.28 12.63
N ASN A 272 -15.10 -8.99 12.67
CA ASN A 272 -16.15 -8.41 13.53
C ASN A 272 -15.95 -8.68 15.03
N ARG A 273 -14.70 -8.89 15.44
CA ARG A 273 -14.29 -9.12 16.82
C ARG A 273 -13.27 -8.07 17.25
N ASN A 274 -13.36 -7.64 18.51
CA ASN A 274 -12.49 -6.62 19.08
C ASN A 274 -11.25 -7.27 19.67
N TYR A 275 -10.08 -6.70 19.36
CA TYR A 275 -8.79 -7.10 19.92
C TYR A 275 -8.11 -5.89 20.54
N THR A 276 -7.50 -6.09 21.71
CA THR A 276 -6.68 -5.09 22.38
C THR A 276 -5.22 -5.33 22.08
N PHE A 277 -4.55 -4.28 21.63
CA PHE A 277 -3.13 -4.22 21.31
C PHE A 277 -2.42 -3.46 22.39
N GLU A 278 -1.33 -4.03 22.89
CA GLU A 278 -0.41 -3.43 23.84
C GLU A 278 0.99 -3.49 23.22
N ILE A 279 1.53 -2.32 22.86
CA ILE A 279 2.86 -2.17 22.27
C ILE A 279 3.73 -1.45 23.29
N SER A 280 4.78 -2.10 23.80
CA SER A 280 5.62 -1.55 24.88
C SER A 280 7.08 -1.52 24.48
N GLY A 281 7.93 -0.89 25.29
CA GLY A 281 9.38 -0.88 25.10
C GLY A 281 9.89 0.15 24.09
N ILE A 282 9.03 1.05 23.61
CA ILE A 282 9.39 2.07 22.61
C ILE A 282 10.06 3.24 23.29
N ARG A 283 11.24 3.66 22.84
CA ARG A 283 11.93 4.84 23.38
C ARG A 283 11.90 5.97 22.36
N LEU A 284 11.51 7.15 22.80
CA LEU A 284 11.58 8.35 21.96
C LEU A 284 12.75 9.20 22.43
N ASN A 285 13.66 9.53 21.51
CA ASN A 285 14.78 10.44 21.76
C ASN A 285 15.65 10.02 22.96
N GLY A 286 15.87 8.71 23.13
CA GLY A 286 16.65 8.15 24.25
C GLY A 286 15.95 8.22 25.62
N GLY A 287 14.68 8.63 25.66
CA GLY A 287 13.88 8.71 26.88
C GLY A 287 13.52 7.36 27.50
N PRO A 288 12.73 7.38 28.59
CA PRO A 288 12.20 6.16 29.20
C PRO A 288 11.31 5.38 28.22
N PRO A 289 11.20 4.05 28.36
CA PRO A 289 10.32 3.25 27.51
C PRO A 289 8.87 3.66 27.71
N ARG A 290 8.13 3.76 26.61
CA ARG A 290 6.70 4.05 26.54
C ARG A 290 5.93 2.80 26.13
N SER A 291 4.65 2.81 26.48
CA SER A 291 3.67 1.82 26.05
C SER A 291 2.47 2.51 25.42
N TYR A 292 1.93 1.86 24.39
CA TYR A 292 0.75 2.28 23.65
C TYR A 292 -0.28 1.17 23.74
N ARG A 293 -1.54 1.55 23.93
CA ARG A 293 -2.64 0.61 24.04
C ARG A 293 -3.81 1.09 23.21
N TYR A 294 -4.34 0.23 22.35
CA TYR A 294 -5.52 0.53 21.54
C TYR A 294 -6.36 -0.71 21.30
N THR A 295 -7.64 -0.52 21.00
CA THR A 295 -8.54 -1.60 20.61
C THR A 295 -8.95 -1.38 19.16
N THR A 296 -9.11 -2.46 18.41
CA THR A 296 -9.55 -2.41 17.00
C THR A 296 -10.48 -3.57 16.69
N ALA A 297 -11.42 -3.32 15.78
CA ALA A 297 -12.41 -4.28 15.32
C ALA A 297 -12.14 -4.64 13.86
N LEU A 298 -12.03 -5.92 13.55
CA LEU A 298 -11.64 -6.31 12.19
C LEU A 298 -12.87 -6.50 11.31
N TYR A 299 -13.49 -5.40 10.88
CA TYR A 299 -14.73 -5.46 10.10
C TYR A 299 -14.50 -5.95 8.66
N ASP A 300 -15.05 -7.12 8.33
CA ASP A 300 -15.09 -7.60 6.95
C ASP A 300 -16.37 -7.11 6.25
N CYS A 301 -16.22 -6.20 5.29
CA CYS A 301 -17.33 -5.62 4.54
C CYS A 301 -17.75 -6.40 3.31
N ASP A 302 -16.98 -7.42 2.92
CA ASP A 302 -17.42 -8.40 1.94
C ASP A 302 -17.11 -9.79 2.51
N PRO A 303 -17.83 -10.19 3.56
CA PRO A 303 -17.67 -11.52 4.11
C PRO A 303 -17.86 -12.50 2.96
N GLN A 304 -16.84 -13.32 2.70
CA GLN A 304 -16.98 -14.32 1.65
C GLN A 304 -18.17 -15.20 2.01
N THR A 305 -19.15 -15.26 1.11
CA THR A 305 -19.91 -16.50 1.00
C THR A 305 -18.90 -17.56 0.64
N SER A 306 -18.79 -18.60 1.48
CA SER A 306 -18.00 -19.79 1.16
C SER A 306 -18.24 -20.16 -0.31
N GLN A 307 -17.17 -20.24 -1.10
CA GLN A 307 -17.12 -20.43 -2.57
C GLN A 307 -16.78 -19.17 -3.39
N ARG A 308 -15.54 -18.69 -3.27
CA ARG A 308 -14.75 -18.43 -4.49
C ARG A 308 -13.66 -19.50 -4.51
N PRO A 309 -13.50 -20.29 -5.58
CA PRO A 309 -12.33 -21.15 -5.68
C PRO A 309 -11.09 -20.28 -5.50
N ALA A 310 -10.10 -20.79 -4.77
CA ALA A 310 -8.81 -20.13 -4.60
C ALA A 310 -8.33 -19.63 -5.98
N PRO A 311 -7.77 -18.41 -6.08
CA PRO A 311 -7.07 -18.03 -7.30
C PRO A 311 -6.10 -19.15 -7.63
N LEU A 312 -6.09 -19.60 -8.89
CA LEU A 312 -5.24 -20.67 -9.41
C LEU A 312 -3.75 -20.30 -9.27
N THR A 313 -3.22 -20.33 -8.06
CA THR A 313 -1.79 -20.28 -7.77
C THR A 313 -1.19 -21.69 -7.74
N GLU A 314 -2.02 -22.73 -7.57
CA GLU A 314 -1.57 -24.13 -7.50
C GLU A 314 -1.51 -24.87 -8.85
N GLY A 315 -1.85 -24.22 -9.97
CA GLY A 315 -1.97 -24.91 -11.26
C GLY A 315 -0.89 -24.63 -12.31
N LEU A 316 0.02 -23.66 -12.13
CA LEU A 316 0.79 -23.13 -13.26
C LEU A 316 2.28 -23.49 -13.31
N GLY A 317 2.82 -24.25 -12.36
CA GLY A 317 4.21 -24.75 -12.48
C GLY A 317 5.26 -23.67 -12.77
N ILE A 318 4.99 -22.41 -12.43
CA ILE A 318 5.91 -21.30 -12.65
C ILE A 318 6.94 -21.37 -11.52
N PRO A 319 8.23 -21.62 -11.79
CA PRO A 319 9.22 -21.61 -10.73
C PRO A 319 9.24 -20.22 -10.07
N PRO A 320 9.37 -20.15 -8.73
CA PRO A 320 9.33 -18.89 -7.95
C PRO A 320 10.37 -17.83 -8.36
N ARG A 321 11.25 -18.13 -9.31
CA ARG A 321 12.42 -17.33 -9.70
C ARG A 321 12.16 -16.23 -10.72
N LEU A 322 10.97 -16.14 -11.32
CA LEU A 322 10.70 -15.19 -12.41
C LEU A 322 9.88 -13.95 -12.01
N LEU A 323 9.59 -13.74 -10.72
CA LEU A 323 8.81 -12.58 -10.30
C LEU A 323 9.55 -11.53 -9.48
N TRP A 324 10.74 -11.78 -8.95
CA TRP A 324 11.27 -10.91 -7.92
C TRP A 324 12.79 -10.85 -7.97
N GLN A 325 13.34 -9.79 -8.57
CA GLN A 325 14.73 -9.40 -8.37
C GLN A 325 14.79 -8.28 -7.34
N ARG A 326 15.64 -8.49 -6.34
CA ARG A 326 16.05 -7.50 -5.33
C ARG A 326 16.77 -6.32 -5.99
N GLU A 327 16.63 -5.14 -5.40
CA GLU A 327 17.73 -4.21 -5.19
C GLU A 327 17.61 -3.68 -3.74
N PRO A 328 18.71 -3.57 -2.98
CA PRO A 328 18.74 -2.81 -1.73
C PRO A 328 18.46 -1.33 -2.03
N PHE A 329 17.53 -0.74 -1.28
CA PHE A 329 17.34 0.71 -1.28
C PHE A 329 18.62 1.36 -0.75
N ASN A 330 19.43 1.95 -1.63
CA ASN A 330 20.46 2.88 -1.18
C ASN A 330 19.77 4.15 -0.68
N SER A 331 19.92 4.39 0.62
CA SER A 331 19.48 5.58 1.36
C SER A 331 19.50 6.85 0.52
N PHE A 332 18.37 7.56 0.50
CA PHE A 332 18.27 8.92 -0.02
C PHE A 332 19.32 9.82 0.65
N ASN A 333 20.29 10.33 -0.11
CA ASN A 333 21.10 11.45 0.33
C ASN A 333 20.34 12.74 -0.05
N PRO A 334 19.85 13.54 0.92
CA PRO A 334 19.00 14.68 0.63
C PRO A 334 19.84 15.91 0.30
N LEU A 335 20.75 15.82 -0.67
CA LEU A 335 21.53 16.96 -1.16
C LEU A 335 21.89 16.74 -2.63
N ASN A 336 20.97 17.15 -3.52
CA ASN A 336 21.22 17.94 -4.74
C ASN A 336 19.93 18.09 -5.55
#